data_AF-A0A561ETE9-F1
#
_entry.id   AF-A0A561ETE9-F1
#
_cell.length_a   1.000
_cell.length_b   1.000
_cell.length_c   1.000
_cell.angle_alpha   90.00
_cell.angle_beta   90.00
_cell.angle_gamma   90.00
#
_symmetry.space_group_name_H-M   'P 1'
#
loop_
_entity.id
_entity.type
_entity.pdbx_description
1 polymer ?
#
loop_
_entity_poly.entity_id
_entity_poly.type
_entity_poly.pdbx_seq_one_letter_code
_entity_poly.pdbx_strand_id
1 'polypeptide(L)'
;MCCEGELGTLSRMNAPMQSRTTAAYFVQAVISFALATSALALGIAYLPVGAWMRAFLAVGLLYEITSAFTLAKVIRDRQEAGEITTRVDQARLEKLLAEHDPFKVEGI
;
A
#
# COMPACT_ATOMS: atom_id res chain seq x y z
N MET A 1 -40.05 -18.87 -18.40
CA MET A 1 -39.91 -18.95 -16.94
C MET A 1 -38.46 -19.38 -16.63
N CYS A 2 -37.41 -18.57 -16.75
CA CYS A 2 -37.07 -17.23 -16.22
C CYS A 2 -36.33 -17.18 -14.86
N CYS A 3 -35.87 -18.30 -14.28
CA CYS A 3 -35.13 -18.25 -12.99
C CYS A 3 -33.88 -19.15 -12.89
N GLU A 4 -33.12 -19.37 -13.96
CA GLU A 4 -31.82 -20.08 -13.87
C GLU A 4 -30.62 -19.28 -14.43
N GLY A 5 -30.87 -18.13 -15.06
CA GLY A 5 -29.83 -17.35 -15.75
C GLY A 5 -29.10 -16.28 -14.91
N GLU A 6 -29.60 -15.95 -13.71
CA GLU A 6 -29.09 -14.85 -12.88
C GLU A 6 -28.14 -15.30 -11.74
N LEU A 7 -27.89 -16.61 -11.61
CA LEU A 7 -27.05 -17.15 -10.52
C LEU A 7 -25.57 -17.32 -10.94
N GLY A 8 -25.27 -17.30 -12.23
CA GLY A 8 -23.90 -17.41 -12.76
C GLY A 8 -23.11 -16.09 -12.71
N THR A 9 -23.79 -14.94 -12.64
CA THR A 9 -23.17 -13.61 -12.72
C THR A 9 -22.86 -13.01 -11.34
N LEU A 10 -23.56 -13.44 -10.28
CA LEU A 10 -23.30 -12.98 -8.90
C LEU A 10 -22.15 -13.72 -8.19
N SER A 11 -21.60 -14.78 -8.79
CA SER A 11 -20.40 -15.45 -8.28
C SER A 11 -19.11 -14.89 -8.90
N ARG A 12 -19.01 -13.57 -9.08
CA ARG A 12 -17.71 -12.89 -9.13
C ARG A 12 -17.44 -12.32 -7.74
N MET A 13 -17.32 -13.24 -6.77
CA MET A 13 -16.74 -12.93 -5.47
C MET A 13 -15.45 -12.16 -5.71
N ASN A 14 -15.44 -10.95 -5.15
CA ASN A 14 -14.33 -10.03 -5.02
C ASN A 14 -13.02 -10.81 -4.84
N ALA A 15 -12.30 -11.07 -5.93
CA ALA A 15 -10.97 -11.61 -5.86
C ALA A 15 -10.17 -10.56 -5.07
N PRO A 16 -9.55 -10.92 -3.93
CA PRO A 16 -8.69 -9.97 -3.26
C PRO A 16 -7.63 -9.57 -4.30
N MET A 17 -7.65 -8.30 -4.69
CA MET A 17 -6.63 -7.74 -5.56
C MET A 17 -5.32 -7.81 -4.78
N GLN A 18 -4.64 -8.94 -4.88
CA GLN A 18 -3.34 -9.18 -4.28
C GLN A 18 -2.41 -8.17 -4.93
N SER A 19 -2.11 -7.08 -4.22
CA SER A 19 -1.18 -6.05 -4.67
C SER A 19 0.21 -6.67 -4.66
N ARG A 20 0.54 -7.41 -5.71
CA ARG A 20 1.90 -7.85 -6.01
C ARG A 20 2.70 -6.62 -6.39
N THR A 21 3.06 -5.81 -5.40
CA THR A 21 4.16 -4.86 -5.53
C THR A 21 5.42 -5.70 -5.71
N THR A 22 5.71 -6.01 -6.98
CA THR A 22 6.88 -6.79 -7.35
C THR A 22 8.12 -6.03 -6.87
N ALA A 23 9.09 -6.72 -6.26
CA ALA A 23 10.31 -6.11 -5.71
C ALA A 23 11.02 -5.17 -6.71
N ALA A 24 10.87 -5.42 -8.02
CA ALA A 24 11.33 -4.54 -9.09
C ALA A 24 10.77 -3.10 -9.02
N TYR A 25 9.47 -2.92 -8.75
CA TYR A 25 8.87 -1.58 -8.62
C TYR A 25 9.36 -0.84 -7.38
N PHE A 26 9.59 -1.56 -6.28
CA PHE A 26 10.18 -0.98 -5.08
C PHE A 26 11.60 -0.49 -5.33
N VAL A 27 12.44 -1.32 -5.96
CA VAL A 27 13.82 -0.93 -6.33
C VAL A 27 13.83 0.28 -7.26
N GLN A 28 12.94 0.31 -8.26
CA GLN A 28 12.79 1.48 -9.14
C GLN A 28 12.43 2.75 -8.35
N ALA A 29 11.48 2.67 -7.42
CA ALA A 29 11.08 3.82 -6.62
C ALA A 29 12.23 4.35 -5.77
N VAL A 30 13.03 3.46 -5.17
CA VAL A 30 14.22 3.84 -4.37
C VAL A 30 15.27 4.50 -5.26
N ILE A 31 15.53 3.97 -6.46
CA ILE A 31 16.47 4.57 -7.42
C ILE A 31 15.99 5.96 -7.82
N SER A 32 14.71 6.13 -8.18
CA SER A 32 14.13 7.43 -8.53
C SER A 32 14.21 8.44 -7.40
N PHE A 33 13.93 8.02 -6.17
CA PHE A 33 14.06 8.88 -4.99
C PHE A 33 15.51 9.30 -4.76
N ALA A 34 16.47 8.37 -4.80
CA ALA A 34 17.89 8.68 -4.65
C ALA A 34 18.40 9.63 -5.73
N LEU A 35 17.99 9.44 -6.99
CA LEU A 35 18.30 10.35 -8.10
C LEU A 35 17.71 11.75 -7.86
N ALA A 36 16.45 11.85 -7.45
CA ALA A 36 15.82 13.14 -7.17
C ALA A 36 16.49 13.90 -6.01
N THR A 37 16.72 13.22 -4.88
CA THR A 37 17.37 13.82 -3.70
C THR A 37 18.82 14.22 -4.00
N SER A 38 19.58 13.36 -4.70
CA SER A 38 20.96 13.68 -5.09
C SER A 38 21.02 14.84 -6.09
N ALA A 39 20.10 14.92 -7.05
CA ALA A 39 19.99 16.05 -7.97
C ALA A 39 19.71 17.36 -7.23
N LEU A 40 18.83 17.35 -6.21
CA LEU A 40 18.59 18.52 -5.36
C LEU A 40 19.83 18.91 -4.56
N ALA A 41 20.52 17.93 -3.95
CA ALA A 41 21.74 18.15 -3.20
C ALA A 41 22.86 18.75 -4.07
N LEU A 42 23.06 18.22 -5.28
CA LEU A 42 23.99 18.76 -6.27
C LEU A 42 23.59 20.16 -6.70
N GLY A 43 22.30 20.42 -6.92
CA GLY A 43 21.77 21.75 -7.22
C GLY A 43 22.13 22.77 -6.13
N ILE A 44 21.97 22.41 -4.86
CA ILE A 44 22.35 23.26 -3.72
C ILE A 44 23.88 23.47 -3.67
N ALA A 45 24.67 22.46 -4.03
CA ALA A 45 26.13 22.55 -4.03
C ALA A 45 26.69 23.45 -5.14
N TYR A 46 26.11 23.39 -6.34
CA TYR A 46 26.53 24.19 -7.50
C TYR A 46 25.96 25.62 -7.51
N LEU A 47 24.99 25.91 -6.64
CA LEU A 47 24.37 27.23 -6.58
C LEU A 47 25.38 28.27 -6.02
N PRO A 48 25.68 29.37 -6.74
CA PRO A 48 26.58 30.42 -6.27
C PRO A 48 25.87 31.34 -5.26
N VAL A 49 25.57 30.81 -4.08
CA VAL A 49 24.91 31.54 -2.98
C VAL A 49 25.81 31.62 -1.75
N GLY A 50 25.51 32.57 -0.87
CA GLY A 50 26.20 32.70 0.41
C GLY A 50 26.08 31.44 1.27
N ALA A 51 27.11 31.16 2.07
CA ALA A 51 27.18 29.96 2.91
C ALA A 51 25.97 29.79 3.84
N TRP A 52 25.44 30.91 4.35
CA TRP A 52 24.25 30.92 5.23
C TRP A 52 22.98 30.43 4.53
N MET A 53 22.72 30.93 3.31
CA MET A 53 21.58 30.50 2.50
C MET A 53 21.71 29.03 2.11
N ARG A 54 22.93 28.58 1.79
CA ARG A 54 23.20 27.17 1.51
C ARG A 54 22.93 26.27 2.72
N ALA A 55 23.29 26.71 3.92
CA ALA A 55 23.01 25.98 5.15
C ALA A 55 21.49 25.86 5.41
N PHE A 56 20.73 26.94 5.20
CA PHE A 56 19.27 26.91 5.32
C PHE A 56 18.63 25.90 4.34
N LEU A 57 19.06 25.93 3.07
CA LEU A 57 18.60 24.97 2.06
C LEU A 57 18.99 23.53 2.40
N ALA A 58 20.19 23.31 2.95
CA ALA A 58 20.64 21.99 3.37
C ALA A 58 19.79 21.44 4.53
N VAL A 59 19.44 22.26 5.52
CA VAL A 59 18.52 21.86 6.60
C VAL A 59 17.13 21.55 6.04
N GLY A 60 16.64 22.36 5.10
CA GLY A 60 15.38 22.09 4.40
C GLY A 60 15.38 20.75 3.67
N LEU A 61 16.45 20.44 2.93
CA LEU A 61 16.63 19.16 2.24
C LEU A 61 16.67 17.98 3.25
N LEU A 62 17.42 18.11 4.34
CA LEU A 62 17.48 17.06 5.38
C LEU A 62 16.11 16.81 6.02
N TYR A 63 15.34 17.87 6.27
CA TYR A 63 13.99 17.78 6.81
C TYR A 63 13.01 17.15 5.81
N GLU A 64 13.10 17.51 4.53
CA GLU A 64 12.31 16.94 3.45
C GLU A 64 12.51 15.42 3.34
N ILE A 65 13.77 14.96 3.32
CA ILE A 65 14.12 13.54 3.30
C ILE A 65 13.52 12.81 4.52
N THR A 66 13.68 13.38 5.72
CA THR A 66 13.18 12.79 6.96
C THR A 66 11.65 12.65 6.96
N SER A 67 10.96 13.69 6.51
CA SER A 67 9.50 13.71 6.39
C SER A 67 9.00 12.69 5.36
N ALA A 68 9.63 12.64 4.19
CA ALA A 68 9.29 11.69 3.12
C ALA A 68 9.43 10.23 3.59
N PHE A 69 10.52 9.88 4.30
CA PHE A 69 10.68 8.54 4.88
C PHE A 69 9.66 8.23 5.97
N THR A 70 9.30 9.21 6.80
CA THR A 70 8.27 9.03 7.83
C THR A 70 6.92 8.75 7.20
N LEU A 71 6.53 9.52 6.19
CA LEU A 71 5.31 9.31 5.43
C LEU A 71 5.32 7.94 4.72
N ALA A 72 6.44 7.54 4.12
CA ALA A 72 6.58 6.22 3.50
C ALA A 72 6.39 5.08 4.50
N LYS A 73 6.94 5.20 5.72
CA LYS A 73 6.70 4.23 6.79
C LYS A 73 5.21 4.17 7.14
N VAL A 74 4.56 5.32 7.36
CA VAL A 74 3.12 5.36 7.67
C VAL A 74 2.30 4.67 6.58
N ILE A 75 2.59 4.92 5.30
CA ILE A 75 1.89 4.28 4.18
C ILE A 75 2.08 2.76 4.20
N ARG A 76 3.31 2.28 4.45
CA ARG A 76 3.61 0.85 4.56
C ARG A 76 2.90 0.22 5.76
N ASP A 77 2.96 0.86 6.91
CA ASP A 77 2.30 0.39 8.14
C ASP A 77 0.78 0.31 7.95
N ARG A 78 0.18 1.22 7.16
CA ARG A 78 -1.24 1.14 6.78
C ARG A 78 -1.55 -0.05 5.87
N GLN A 79 -0.67 -0.37 4.92
CA GLN A 79 -0.83 -1.52 4.04
C GLN A 79 -0.75 -2.84 4.84
N GLU A 80 0.23 -2.96 5.74
CA GLU A 80 0.39 -4.14 6.61
C GLU A 80 -0.81 -4.28 7.57
N ALA A 81 -1.31 -3.18 8.15
CA ALA A 81 -2.49 -3.22 9.01
C ALA A 81 -3.76 -3.70 8.26
N GLY A 82 -3.99 -3.22 7.03
CA GLY A 82 -5.14 -3.62 6.22
C GLY A 82 -5.08 -5.07 5.73
N GLU A 83 -3.88 -5.58 5.42
CA GLU A 83 -3.71 -6.98 5.05
C GLU A 83 -4.02 -7.93 6.23
N ILE A 84 -3.54 -7.59 7.45
CA ILE A 84 -3.76 -8.41 8.64
C ILE A 84 -5.26 -8.48 9.01
N THR A 85 -5.97 -7.35 9.00
CA THR A 85 -7.41 -7.34 9.32
C THR A 85 -8.20 -8.19 8.34
N THR A 86 -7.87 -8.14 7.05
CA THR A 86 -8.57 -8.92 6.01
C THR A 86 -8.43 -10.43 6.22
N ARG A 87 -7.25 -10.93 6.65
CA ARG A 87 -7.05 -12.36 6.93
C ARG A 87 -7.79 -12.81 8.18
N VAL A 88 -7.82 -11.98 9.22
CA VAL A 88 -8.56 -12.27 10.46
C VAL A 88 -10.05 -12.30 10.17
N ASP A 89 -10.56 -11.34 9.40
CA ASP A 89 -11.98 -11.28 9.02
C ASP A 89 -12.39 -12.48 8.18
N GLN A 90 -11.54 -12.95 7.25
CA GLN A 90 -11.81 -14.19 6.51
C GLN A 90 -11.86 -15.42 7.44
N ALA A 91 -10.90 -15.58 8.34
CA ALA A 91 -10.92 -16.71 9.28
C ALA A 91 -12.10 -16.65 10.26
N ARG A 92 -12.53 -15.44 10.66
CA ARG A 92 -13.73 -15.23 11.47
C ARG A 92 -14.99 -15.56 10.69
N LEU A 93 -15.08 -15.11 9.45
CA LEU A 93 -16.21 -15.39 8.56
C LEU A 93 -16.33 -16.89 8.27
N GLU A 94 -15.22 -17.58 8.00
CA GLU A 94 -15.17 -19.04 7.84
C GLU A 94 -15.67 -19.78 9.08
N LYS A 95 -15.31 -19.32 10.29
CA LYS A 95 -15.85 -19.89 11.53
C LYS A 95 -17.35 -19.64 11.69
N LEU A 96 -17.83 -18.43 11.41
CA LEU A 96 -19.26 -18.13 11.48
C LEU A 96 -20.05 -18.95 10.46
N LEU A 97 -19.53 -19.14 9.24
CA LEU A 97 -20.11 -20.00 8.21
C LEU A 97 -20.05 -21.49 8.56
N ALA A 98 -19.01 -21.95 9.27
CA ALA A 98 -18.90 -23.34 9.71
C ALA A 98 -19.80 -23.66 10.90
N GLU A 99 -20.01 -22.69 11.80
CA GLU A 99 -20.85 -22.85 12.99
C GLU A 99 -22.34 -22.58 12.70
N HIS A 100 -22.64 -21.71 11.74
CA HIS A 100 -23.96 -21.59 11.13
C HIS A 100 -23.88 -22.16 9.71
N ASP A 101 -24.13 -23.47 9.58
CA ASP A 101 -24.32 -24.14 8.30
C ASP A 101 -25.83 -24.17 7.94
N PRO A 102 -26.35 -23.13 7.25
CA PRO A 102 -27.76 -23.07 6.85
C PRO A 102 -28.11 -24.09 5.76
N PHE A 103 -27.15 -24.87 5.23
CA PHE A 103 -27.41 -25.87 4.18
C PHE A 103 -27.70 -27.28 4.74
N LYS A 104 -27.69 -27.44 6.07
CA LYS A 104 -28.04 -28.70 6.72
C LYS A 104 -29.52 -28.81 7.11
N VAL A 105 -30.31 -27.76 6.91
CA VAL A 105 -31.78 -27.83 7.04
C VAL A 105 -32.37 -28.25 5.70
N GLU A 106 -32.91 -29.47 5.73
CA GLU A 106 -33.90 -30.00 4.79
C GLU A 106 -33.38 -30.42 3.41
N GLY A 107 -32.61 -31.51 3.44
CA GLY A 107 -32.99 -32.64 2.58
C GLY A 107 -34.33 -33.23 3.06
N ILE A 108 -35.42 -32.57 2.67
CA ILE A 108 -36.71 -33.16 2.32
C ILE A 108 -37.08 -32.69 0.91
#